data_AF-A0AB33V9R5-F1
#
_entry.id   AF-A0AB33V9R5-F1
#
_cell.length_a   1.000
_cell.length_b   1.000
_cell.length_c   1.000
_cell.angle_alpha   90.00
_cell.angle_beta   90.00
_cell.angle_gamma   90.00
#
_symmetry.space_group_name_H-M   'P 1'
#
loop_
_entity.id
_entity.type
_entity.pdbx_description
1 polymer ?
#
loop_
_entity_poly.entity_id
_entity_poly.type
_entity_poly.pdbx_seq_one_letter_code
_entity_poly.pdbx_strand_id
1 'polypeptide(L)'
;MKEMNCLQYCINGMSDRLFSFAKTKEGKALLAAFKKLIVIRENQIKELLIAYNSYFMVAAAMQLKGMPQHPRAMIEFMASEEFSALHAELVKTVEDNYPLLMSCLDRKQKRKLDSLFE
;
A
#
# COMPACT_ATOMS: atom_id res chain seq x y z
N MET A 1 11.66 19.92 -7.84
CA MET A 1 11.26 18.63 -7.23
C MET A 1 11.77 17.53 -8.13
N LYS A 2 12.49 16.52 -7.62
CA LYS A 2 12.70 15.30 -8.42
C LYS A 2 11.32 14.69 -8.67
N GLU A 3 10.98 14.40 -9.91
CA GLU A 3 9.80 13.60 -10.23
C GLU A 3 9.90 12.29 -9.44
N MET A 4 8.97 12.08 -8.50
CA MET A 4 8.90 10.87 -7.72
C MET A 4 8.10 9.86 -8.54
N ASN A 5 8.79 8.86 -9.09
CA ASN A 5 8.12 7.75 -9.76
C ASN A 5 7.50 6.77 -8.76
N CYS A 6 6.60 5.90 -9.24
CA CYS A 6 5.88 4.94 -8.39
C CYS A 6 6.80 4.02 -7.59
N LEU A 7 7.93 3.59 -8.17
CA LEU A 7 8.92 2.78 -7.45
C LEU A 7 9.53 3.52 -6.26
N GLN A 8 9.97 4.77 -6.46
CA GLN A 8 10.53 5.57 -5.37
C GLN A 8 9.49 5.83 -4.27
N TYR A 9 8.22 6.01 -4.65
CA TYR A 9 7.11 6.11 -3.70
C TYR A 9 6.98 4.83 -2.86
N CYS A 10 6.96 3.65 -3.49
CA CYS A 10 6.92 2.37 -2.79
C CYS A 10 8.14 2.15 -1.88
N ILE A 11 9.34 2.51 -2.33
CA ILE A 11 10.58 2.43 -1.52
C ILE A 11 10.44 3.31 -0.26
N ASN A 12 9.94 4.53 -0.39
CA ASN A 12 9.71 5.41 0.76
C ASN A 12 8.66 4.84 1.73
N GLY A 13 7.73 4.02 1.21
CA GLY A 13 6.73 3.29 1.97
C GLY A 13 7.30 2.12 2.80
N MET A 14 8.51 1.63 2.49
CA MET A 14 9.20 0.55 3.23
C MET A 14 9.80 1.05 4.56
N SER A 15 8.95 1.62 5.42
CA SER A 15 9.34 2.25 6.68
C SER A 15 8.46 1.80 7.86
N ASP A 16 8.74 2.29 9.07
CA ASP A 16 7.94 2.01 10.26
C ASP A 16 6.47 2.44 10.16
N ARG A 17 6.15 3.31 9.19
CA ARG A 17 4.77 3.70 8.88
C ARG A 17 3.94 2.53 8.35
N LEU A 18 4.52 1.59 7.61
CA LEU A 18 3.85 0.36 7.18
C LEU A 18 3.34 -0.45 8.40
N PHE A 19 4.21 -0.65 9.39
CA PHE A 19 3.84 -1.38 10.61
C PHE A 19 2.89 -0.60 11.50
N SER A 20 2.94 0.74 11.46
CA SER A 20 1.99 1.60 12.17
C SER A 20 0.60 1.50 11.53
N PHE A 21 0.53 1.52 10.20
CA PHE A 21 -0.70 1.30 9.43
C PHE A 21 -1.30 -0.07 9.74
N ALA A 22 -0.51 -1.14 9.77
CA ALA A 22 -0.96 -2.48 10.12
C ALA A 22 -1.63 -2.59 11.52
N LYS A 23 -1.37 -1.62 12.42
CA LYS A 23 -1.97 -1.57 13.76
C LYS A 23 -3.26 -0.76 13.84
N THR A 24 -3.59 0.02 12.81
CA THR A 24 -4.85 0.78 12.70
C THR A 24 -6.05 -0.17 12.61
N LYS A 25 -7.26 0.37 12.79
CA LYS A 25 -8.49 -0.42 12.66
C LYS A 25 -8.63 -0.97 11.24
N GLU A 26 -8.35 -0.12 10.26
CA GLU A 26 -8.42 -0.39 8.82
C GLU A 26 -7.35 -1.42 8.43
N GLY A 27 -6.11 -1.22 8.87
CA GLY A 27 -5.02 -2.16 8.62
C GLY A 27 -5.28 -3.55 9.21
N LYS A 28 -5.80 -3.62 10.45
CA LYS A 28 -6.19 -4.91 11.07
C LYS A 28 -7.29 -5.62 10.31
N ALA A 29 -8.29 -4.88 9.81
CA ALA A 29 -9.37 -5.45 9.01
C ALA A 29 -8.84 -6.03 7.69
N LEU A 30 -7.93 -5.31 7.02
CA LEU A 30 -7.27 -5.80 5.80
C LEU A 30 -6.43 -7.06 6.07
N LEU A 31 -5.59 -7.06 7.11
CA LEU A 31 -4.80 -8.24 7.50
C LEU A 31 -5.69 -9.46 7.76
N ALA A 32 -6.82 -9.27 8.46
CA ALA A 32 -7.76 -10.35 8.72
C ALA A 32 -8.42 -10.89 7.43
N ALA A 33 -8.69 -10.02 6.45
CA ALA A 33 -9.19 -10.43 5.14
C ALA A 33 -8.12 -11.19 4.35
N PHE A 34 -6.89 -10.68 4.28
CA PHE A 34 -5.78 -11.31 3.57
C PHE A 34 -5.41 -12.68 4.15
N LYS A 35 -5.43 -12.83 5.48
CA LYS A 35 -5.26 -14.14 6.15
C LYS A 35 -6.29 -15.19 5.71
N LYS A 36 -7.51 -14.76 5.41
CA LYS A 36 -8.62 -15.65 5.04
C LYS A 36 -8.66 -15.97 3.55
N LEU A 37 -8.30 -14.99 2.71
CA LEU A 37 -8.51 -15.05 1.27
C LEU A 37 -7.25 -15.44 0.49
N ILE A 38 -6.06 -15.24 1.08
CA ILE A 38 -4.78 -15.44 0.40
C ILE A 38 -3.97 -16.44 1.19
N VAL A 39 -3.59 -17.54 0.53
CA VAL A 39 -2.85 -18.65 1.17
C VAL A 39 -1.34 -18.39 1.17
N ILE A 40 -0.82 -17.76 0.11
CA ILE A 40 0.61 -17.56 -0.08
C ILE A 40 1.07 -16.32 0.70
N ARG A 41 2.03 -16.49 1.62
CA ARG A 41 2.59 -15.43 2.46
C ARG A 41 3.12 -14.25 1.64
N GLU A 42 3.85 -14.53 0.57
CA GLU A 42 4.35 -13.51 -0.34
C GLU A 42 3.22 -12.64 -0.91
N ASN A 43 2.11 -13.27 -1.34
CA ASN A 43 0.97 -12.54 -1.89
C ASN A 43 0.25 -11.73 -0.81
N GLN A 44 0.15 -12.25 0.41
CA GLN A 44 -0.39 -11.48 1.55
C GLN A 44 0.43 -10.21 1.81
N ILE A 45 1.77 -10.33 1.75
CA ILE A 45 2.66 -9.18 1.93
C ILE A 45 2.52 -8.20 0.77
N LYS A 46 2.52 -8.66 -0.49
CA LYS A 46 2.31 -7.80 -1.66
C LYS A 46 1.00 -7.01 -1.56
N GLU A 47 -0.10 -7.68 -1.19
CA GLU A 47 -1.40 -7.03 -1.00
C GLU A 47 -1.39 -5.99 0.13
N LEU A 48 -0.69 -6.26 1.24
CA LEU A 48 -0.51 -5.25 2.28
C LEU A 48 0.28 -4.05 1.78
N LEU A 49 1.34 -4.25 1.00
CA LEU A 49 2.12 -3.16 0.40
C LEU A 49 1.27 -2.34 -0.57
N ILE A 50 0.48 -2.98 -1.42
CA ILE A 50 -0.45 -2.32 -2.35
C ILE A 50 -1.49 -1.53 -1.58
N ALA A 51 -2.17 -2.13 -0.60
CA ALA A 51 -3.21 -1.46 0.17
C ALA A 51 -2.68 -0.28 0.98
N TYR A 52 -1.53 -0.44 1.64
CA TYR A 52 -0.86 0.62 2.39
C TYR A 52 -0.52 1.81 1.48
N ASN A 53 0.16 1.56 0.36
CA ASN A 53 0.56 2.61 -0.56
C ASN A 53 -0.63 3.28 -1.24
N SER A 54 -1.67 2.51 -1.60
CA SER A 54 -2.91 3.01 -2.22
C SER A 54 -3.67 3.94 -1.26
N TYR A 55 -3.72 3.61 0.03
CA TYR A 55 -4.40 4.43 1.04
C TYR A 55 -3.87 5.87 1.08
N PHE A 56 -2.55 6.04 1.12
CA PHE A 56 -1.93 7.37 1.13
C PHE A 56 -1.92 8.04 -0.24
N MET A 57 -1.87 7.25 -1.32
CA MET A 57 -1.93 7.75 -2.69
C MET A 57 -3.28 8.41 -2.97
N VAL A 58 -4.39 7.80 -2.55
CA VAL A 58 -5.74 8.37 -2.70
C VAL A 58 -5.84 9.70 -1.96
N ALA A 59 -5.39 9.76 -0.70
CA ALA A 59 -5.43 10.98 0.09
C ALA A 59 -4.63 12.12 -0.56
N ALA A 60 -3.43 11.81 -1.08
CA ALA A 60 -2.57 12.78 -1.74
C ALA A 60 -3.14 13.25 -3.10
N ALA A 61 -3.65 12.33 -3.93
CA ALA A 61 -4.24 12.67 -5.21
C ALA A 61 -5.47 13.55 -5.07
N MET A 62 -6.35 13.22 -4.11
CA MET A 62 -7.51 14.07 -3.78
C MET A 62 -7.09 15.46 -3.31
N GLN A 63 -6.03 15.57 -2.48
CA GLN A 63 -5.51 16.85 -2.02
C GLN A 63 -4.97 17.70 -3.18
N LEU A 64 -4.19 17.12 -4.09
CA LEU A 64 -3.63 17.83 -5.24
C LEU A 64 -4.71 18.36 -6.18
N LYS A 65 -5.85 17.66 -6.26
CA LYS A 65 -7.02 18.06 -7.04
C LYS A 65 -7.93 19.08 -6.35
N GLY A 66 -7.65 19.43 -5.10
CA GLY A 66 -8.56 20.25 -4.29
C GLY A 66 -9.90 19.56 -4.00
N MET A 67 -9.95 18.22 -4.03
CA MET A 67 -11.17 17.48 -3.72
C MET A 67 -11.47 17.52 -2.21
N PRO A 68 -12.75 17.54 -1.82
CA PRO A 68 -13.14 17.46 -0.41
C PRO A 68 -12.64 16.17 0.25
N GLN A 69 -12.12 16.26 1.47
CA GLN A 69 -11.63 15.11 2.25
C GLN A 69 -12.75 14.46 3.07
N HIS A 70 -13.81 14.01 2.40
CA HIS A 70 -14.92 13.27 3.04
C HIS A 70 -15.22 11.95 2.30
N PRO A 71 -15.84 10.95 2.95
CA PRO A 71 -15.97 9.58 2.41
C PRO A 71 -16.57 9.49 1.01
N ARG A 72 -17.58 10.30 0.70
CA ARG A 72 -18.21 10.30 -0.64
C ARG A 72 -17.25 10.72 -1.77
N ALA A 73 -16.46 11.78 -1.58
CA ALA A 73 -15.50 12.24 -2.58
C ALA A 73 -14.36 11.22 -2.77
N MET A 74 -14.00 10.49 -1.71
CA MET A 74 -13.04 9.38 -1.79
C MET A 74 -13.59 8.22 -2.62
N ILE A 75 -14.86 7.85 -2.42
CA ILE A 75 -15.52 6.81 -3.22
C ILE A 75 -15.60 7.24 -4.70
N GLU A 76 -15.97 8.49 -4.97
CA GLU A 76 -16.02 9.04 -6.32
C GLU A 76 -14.63 9.03 -6.99
N PHE A 77 -13.57 9.38 -6.25
CA PHE A 77 -12.20 9.28 -6.76
C PHE A 77 -11.79 7.82 -7.03
N MET A 78 -12.07 6.90 -6.10
CA MET A 78 -11.75 5.48 -6.25
C MET A 78 -12.52 4.81 -7.41
N ALA A 79 -13.66 5.36 -7.83
CA ALA A 79 -14.40 4.91 -8.99
C ALA A 79 -13.90 5.50 -10.33
N SER A 80 -12.91 6.41 -10.29
CA SER A 80 -12.41 7.08 -11.49
C SER A 80 -11.39 6.23 -12.27
N GLU A 81 -11.28 6.50 -13.57
CA GLU A 81 -10.24 5.93 -14.44
C GLU A 81 -8.83 6.29 -13.96
N GLU A 82 -8.67 7.48 -13.39
CA GLU A 82 -7.39 7.95 -12.87
C GLU A 82 -6.91 7.11 -11.68
N PHE A 83 -7.81 6.84 -10.72
CA PHE A 83 -7.46 5.91 -9.64
C PHE A 83 -7.11 4.54 -10.20
N SER A 84 -7.87 4.06 -11.19
CA SER A 84 -7.63 2.74 -11.80
C SER A 84 -6.25 2.67 -12.46
N ALA A 85 -5.83 3.72 -13.18
CA ALA A 85 -4.51 3.82 -13.79
C ALA A 85 -3.38 3.87 -12.74
N LEU A 86 -3.52 4.74 -11.73
CA LEU A 86 -2.56 4.85 -10.63
C LEU A 86 -2.43 3.55 -9.83
N HIS A 87 -3.56 2.90 -9.54
CA HIS A 87 -3.59 1.64 -8.83
C HIS A 87 -2.96 0.51 -9.64
N ALA A 88 -3.21 0.44 -10.95
CA ALA A 88 -2.58 -0.54 -11.83
C ALA A 88 -1.05 -0.36 -11.90
N GLU A 89 -0.57 0.89 -11.98
CA GLU A 89 0.86 1.19 -11.92
C GLU A 89 1.47 0.77 -10.57
N LEU A 90 0.76 1.02 -9.47
CA LEU A 90 1.18 0.61 -8.13
C LEU A 90 1.28 -0.91 -8.00
N VAL A 91 0.25 -1.65 -8.42
CA VAL A 91 0.23 -3.12 -8.40
C VAL A 91 1.42 -3.66 -9.19
N LYS A 92 1.58 -3.22 -10.45
CA LYS A 92 2.69 -3.63 -11.31
C LYS A 92 4.05 -3.31 -10.68
N THR A 93 4.19 -2.14 -10.07
CA THR A 93 5.43 -1.73 -9.40
C THR A 93 5.76 -2.64 -8.23
N VAL A 94 4.79 -2.99 -7.39
CA VAL A 94 5.00 -3.89 -6.25
C VAL A 94 5.35 -5.30 -6.73
N GLU A 95 4.66 -5.81 -7.74
CA GLU A 95 4.91 -7.14 -8.31
C GLU A 95 6.30 -7.25 -8.94
N ASP A 96 6.65 -6.34 -9.84
CA ASP A 96 7.91 -6.35 -10.60
C ASP A 96 9.13 -6.11 -9.70
N ASN A 97 8.95 -5.38 -8.60
CA ASN A 97 10.05 -4.93 -7.74
C ASN A 97 10.01 -5.53 -6.33
N TYR A 98 9.22 -6.57 -6.09
CA TYR A 98 9.06 -7.15 -4.76
C TYR A 98 10.40 -7.49 -4.07
N PRO A 99 11.38 -8.16 -4.73
CA PRO A 99 12.69 -8.43 -4.11
C PRO A 99 13.45 -7.16 -3.68
N LEU A 100 13.37 -6.11 -4.50
CA LEU A 100 14.00 -4.82 -4.20
C LEU A 100 13.32 -4.14 -3.03
N LEU A 101 11.98 -4.07 -3.02
CA LEU A 101 11.22 -3.50 -1.90
C LEU A 101 11.54 -4.23 -0.61
N MET A 102 11.61 -5.57 -0.66
CA MET A 102 11.99 -6.36 0.50
C MET A 102 13.44 -6.10 0.93
N SER A 103 14.35 -5.78 0.02
CA SER A 103 15.74 -5.44 0.38
C SER A 103 15.85 -4.16 1.22
N CYS A 104 14.86 -3.26 1.14
CA CYS A 104 14.79 -2.04 1.95
C CYS A 104 14.50 -2.30 3.43
N LEU A 105 14.05 -3.51 3.80
CA LEU A 105 13.77 -3.89 5.18
C LEU A 105 14.93 -4.68 5.79
N ASP A 106 15.24 -4.37 7.05
CA ASP A 106 16.18 -5.17 7.85
C ASP A 106 15.58 -6.54 8.21
N ARG A 107 16.41 -7.42 8.78
CA ARG A 107 16.00 -8.79 9.16
C ARG A 107 14.87 -8.81 10.21
N LYS A 108 14.85 -7.85 11.13
CA LYS A 108 13.83 -7.76 12.20
C LYS A 108 12.50 -7.28 11.63
N GLN A 109 12.54 -6.30 10.73
CA GLN A 109 11.37 -5.79 10.01
C GLN A 109 10.76 -6.85 9.11
N LYS A 110 11.58 -7.64 8.40
CA LYS A 110 11.11 -8.80 7.60
C LYS A 110 10.33 -9.80 8.46
N ARG A 111 10.93 -10.26 9.56
CA ARG A 111 10.26 -11.17 10.51
C ARG A 111 8.96 -10.58 11.07
N LYS A 112 8.97 -9.29 11.39
CA LYS A 112 7.78 -8.58 11.86
C LYS A 112 6.69 -8.57 10.79
N LEU A 113 7.04 -8.35 9.53
CA LEU A 113 6.12 -8.36 8.39
C LEU A 113 5.50 -9.74 8.20
N ASP A 114 6.32 -10.80 8.25
CA ASP A 114 5.84 -12.17 8.21
C ASP A 114 4.85 -12.46 9.37
N SER A 115 5.21 -12.08 10.59
CA SER A 115 4.36 -12.34 11.77
C SER A 115 3.01 -11.63 11.75
N LEU A 116 2.80 -10.63 10.87
CA LEU A 116 1.48 -10.02 10.71
C LEU A 116 0.44 -11.03 10.19
N PHE A 117 0.91 -12.08 9.52
CA PHE A 117 0.09 -13.06 8.81
C PHE A 117 0.10 -14.46 9.44
N GLU A 118 0.71 -14.61 10.63
CA GLU A 118 0.60 -15.79 11.50
C GLU A 118 -0.67 -15.70 12.35
#